data_AF-A0A9D7D270-F1
#
_entry.id   AF-A0A9D7D270-F1
#
_cell.length_a   1.000
_cell.length_b   1.000
_cell.length_c   1.000
_cell.angle_alpha   90.00
_cell.angle_beta   90.00
_cell.angle_gamma   90.00
#
_symmetry.space_group_name_H-M   'P 1'
#
loop_
_entity.id
_entity.type
_entity.pdbx_description
1 polymer ?
#
loop_
_entity_poly.entity_id
_entity_poly.type
_entity_poly.pdbx_seq_one_letter_code
_entity_poly.pdbx_strand_id
1 'polypeptide(L)'
;MNVSKRLVFWGFLGAVGLVGASTGACGDDDDSNGPGVAVDAGKLDTSLPDTGAVSDSAASDARTSDVTLMDATADAPNETGPASDGGADGASDAASLDGASDAKLADSASDAGTAGCADGTRDGLSEVTYPRVAACAGTWSGHVSTASPLCAAGSHVCTGAESALKAVQYTDAIAVTGCFAMNAAQDSFVCHVDCAAAVPSIDTAANVDMGAIGSTCPYKFPGAANGSCISGGRIDFSENSGTGCNFAAGLSGVLCCAN
;
A
#
# COMPACT_ATOMS: atom_id res chain seq x y z
N MET A 1 38.48 -43.86 -5.92
CA MET A 1 38.73 -43.02 -7.11
C MET A 1 37.42 -42.30 -7.42
N ASN A 2 37.30 -41.01 -7.10
CA ASN A 2 36.14 -40.22 -7.52
C ASN A 2 36.60 -38.80 -7.87
N VAL A 3 36.21 -38.39 -9.08
CA VAL A 3 36.79 -37.30 -9.85
C VAL A 3 36.15 -35.98 -9.45
N SER A 4 36.99 -35.04 -9.01
CA SER A 4 36.64 -33.66 -8.71
C SER A 4 36.42 -32.90 -10.03
N LYS A 5 35.19 -32.39 -10.26
CA LYS A 5 34.89 -31.47 -11.37
C LYS A 5 34.97 -30.04 -10.87
N ARG A 6 35.99 -29.32 -11.33
CA ARG A 6 36.13 -27.86 -11.19
C ARG A 6 35.22 -27.17 -12.21
N LEU A 7 34.31 -26.32 -11.74
CA LEU A 7 33.62 -25.36 -12.59
C LEU A 7 34.54 -24.15 -12.82
N VAL A 8 34.72 -23.79 -14.09
CA VAL A 8 35.40 -22.58 -14.54
C VAL A 8 34.33 -21.49 -14.72
N PHE A 9 34.41 -20.42 -13.93
CA PHE A 9 33.61 -19.22 -14.12
C PHE A 9 34.31 -18.29 -15.12
N TRP A 10 33.63 -17.96 -16.21
CA TRP A 10 34.03 -16.89 -17.13
C TRP A 10 33.48 -15.57 -16.60
N GLY A 11 34.38 -14.64 -16.28
CA GLY A 11 34.04 -13.26 -15.95
C GLY A 11 33.75 -12.46 -17.21
N PHE A 12 32.56 -11.88 -17.31
CA PHE A 12 32.26 -10.81 -18.25
C PHE A 12 32.52 -9.46 -17.56
N LEU A 13 33.53 -8.75 -18.05
CA LEU A 13 33.83 -7.37 -17.72
C LEU A 13 32.91 -6.49 -18.59
N GLY A 14 31.81 -6.00 -18.01
CA GLY A 14 30.88 -5.07 -18.65
C GLY A 14 31.31 -3.62 -18.44
N ALA A 15 31.37 -2.87 -19.54
CA ALA A 15 31.87 -1.50 -19.63
C ALA A 15 31.03 -0.49 -18.82
N VAL A 16 31.73 0.44 -18.17
CA VAL A 16 31.18 1.64 -17.52
C VAL A 16 30.83 2.67 -18.60
N GLY A 17 29.54 2.90 -18.81
CA GLY A 17 29.02 4.02 -19.60
C GLY A 17 28.82 5.25 -18.72
N LEU A 18 29.61 6.29 -18.96
CA LEU A 18 29.49 7.61 -18.35
C LEU A 18 28.32 8.35 -19.04
N VAL A 19 27.21 8.59 -18.34
CA VAL A 19 26.11 9.43 -18.84
C VAL A 19 26.22 10.81 -18.18
N GLY A 20 26.29 11.83 -19.03
CA GLY A 20 26.49 13.22 -18.67
C GLY A 20 25.31 13.83 -17.93
N ALA A 21 25.62 14.73 -17.01
CA ALA A 21 24.67 15.63 -16.39
C ALA A 21 24.17 16.66 -17.43
N SER A 22 22.86 16.75 -17.61
CA SER A 22 22.21 17.87 -18.28
C SER A 22 21.47 18.71 -17.24
N THR A 23 21.93 19.92 -17.02
CA THR A 23 21.24 20.94 -16.23
C THR A 23 20.14 21.56 -17.11
N GLY A 24 18.90 21.12 -16.92
CA GLY A 24 17.73 21.74 -17.54
C GLY A 24 17.14 22.79 -16.61
N ALA A 25 17.21 24.06 -17.02
CA ALA A 25 16.51 25.16 -16.39
C ALA A 25 15.01 25.08 -16.72
N CYS A 26 14.15 25.29 -15.72
CA CYS A 26 12.72 25.48 -15.89
C CYS A 26 12.51 26.87 -16.51
N GLY A 27 12.07 26.90 -17.77
CA GLY A 27 11.59 28.10 -18.44
C GLY A 27 10.08 28.20 -18.27
N ASP A 28 9.65 29.40 -17.88
CA ASP A 28 8.27 29.86 -17.77
C ASP A 28 7.55 29.90 -19.12
N ASP A 29 6.22 29.79 -19.04
CA ASP A 29 5.16 30.34 -19.91
C ASP A 29 5.27 30.21 -21.45
N ASP A 30 4.30 29.54 -22.07
CA ASP A 30 3.55 30.14 -23.18
C ASP A 30 2.28 29.34 -23.54
N ASP A 31 1.14 29.96 -23.22
CA ASP A 31 -0.15 29.76 -23.87
C ASP A 31 -0.02 30.00 -25.38
N SER A 32 -0.36 29.01 -26.22
CA SER A 32 -0.74 29.28 -27.61
C SER A 32 -1.58 28.16 -28.23
N ASN A 33 -2.87 28.45 -28.21
CA ASN A 33 -3.92 27.96 -29.09
C ASN A 33 -3.53 28.19 -30.58
N GLY A 34 -3.57 27.17 -31.44
CA GLY A 34 -3.36 27.36 -32.90
C GLY A 34 -3.36 26.08 -33.75
N PRO A 35 -3.74 26.15 -35.04
CA PRO A 35 -4.69 25.22 -35.67
C PRO A 35 -4.08 24.06 -36.45
N GLY A 36 -4.97 23.12 -36.81
CA GLY A 36 -4.67 21.83 -37.42
C GLY A 36 -3.87 21.84 -38.72
N VAL A 37 -3.18 20.71 -38.93
CA VAL A 37 -2.53 20.34 -40.18
C VAL A 37 -3.01 18.96 -40.58
N ALA A 38 -3.42 18.86 -41.84
CA ALA A 38 -3.94 17.67 -42.50
C ALA A 38 -2.92 16.52 -42.48
N VAL A 39 -3.40 15.31 -42.13
CA VAL A 39 -2.66 14.07 -42.36
C VAL A 39 -3.01 13.54 -43.76
N ASP A 40 -1.94 13.40 -44.54
CA ASP A 40 -1.87 12.84 -45.87
C ASP A 40 -2.13 11.32 -45.86
N ALA A 41 -2.93 10.86 -46.81
CA ALA A 41 -3.35 9.47 -46.96
C ALA A 41 -2.29 8.69 -47.75
N GLY A 42 -1.29 8.16 -47.04
CA GLY A 42 -0.24 7.31 -47.60
C GLY A 42 -0.49 5.81 -47.39
N LYS A 43 -1.04 5.15 -48.42
CA LYS A 43 -0.88 3.72 -48.80
C LYS A 43 -0.57 2.70 -47.69
N LEU A 44 -1.61 1.98 -47.27
CA LEU A 44 -1.49 0.69 -46.58
C LEU A 44 -1.47 -0.44 -47.63
N ASP A 45 -0.35 -1.15 -47.74
CA ASP A 45 -0.23 -2.38 -48.54
C ASP A 45 -0.80 -3.55 -47.74
N THR A 46 -1.89 -4.12 -48.26
CA THR A 46 -2.62 -5.26 -47.72
C THR A 46 -2.03 -6.56 -48.26
N SER A 47 -1.35 -7.33 -47.41
CA SER A 47 -1.14 -8.76 -47.63
C SER A 47 -1.55 -9.55 -46.39
N LEU A 48 -2.82 -9.94 -46.38
CA LEU A 48 -3.39 -10.98 -45.52
C LEU A 48 -3.06 -12.35 -46.11
N PRO A 49 -2.64 -13.34 -45.31
CA PRO A 49 -2.90 -14.74 -45.63
C PRO A 49 -4.22 -15.22 -45.04
N ASP A 50 -4.71 -16.22 -45.75
CA ASP A 50 -6.08 -16.70 -45.86
C ASP A 50 -6.62 -17.43 -44.62
N THR A 51 -7.94 -17.38 -44.56
CA THR A 51 -8.84 -17.92 -43.55
C THR A 51 -8.91 -19.45 -43.54
N GLY A 52 -9.05 -20.02 -42.33
CA GLY A 52 -9.35 -21.42 -42.14
C GLY A 52 -10.23 -21.66 -40.91
N ALA A 53 -11.44 -22.14 -41.17
CA ALA A 53 -12.37 -22.85 -40.29
C ALA A 53 -13.23 -22.03 -39.30
N VAL A 54 -14.41 -21.69 -39.81
CA VAL A 54 -15.72 -21.65 -39.15
C VAL A 54 -15.96 -22.83 -38.19
N SER A 55 -16.57 -22.54 -37.05
CA SER A 55 -17.51 -23.42 -36.36
C SER A 55 -18.45 -22.57 -35.51
N ASP A 56 -19.68 -22.44 -36.00
CA ASP A 56 -20.81 -21.83 -35.32
C ASP A 56 -21.15 -22.55 -34.03
N SER A 57 -21.52 -21.81 -32.99
CA SER A 57 -22.52 -22.24 -32.00
C SER A 57 -23.06 -21.06 -31.19
N ALA A 58 -24.31 -20.72 -31.52
CA ALA A 58 -25.41 -20.40 -30.64
C ALA A 58 -25.37 -19.13 -29.77
N ALA A 59 -26.34 -18.27 -30.11
CA ALA A 59 -26.87 -17.15 -29.38
C ALA A 59 -27.49 -17.51 -28.02
N SER A 60 -27.45 -16.52 -27.12
CA SER A 60 -28.40 -16.17 -26.03
C SER A 60 -27.58 -15.39 -24.98
N ASP A 61 -27.99 -14.31 -24.36
CA ASP A 61 -29.23 -13.55 -24.36
C ASP A 61 -28.88 -12.16 -23.82
N ALA A 62 -29.62 -11.16 -24.30
CA ALA A 62 -29.60 -9.82 -23.75
C ALA A 62 -30.07 -9.82 -22.29
N ARG A 63 -29.28 -9.18 -21.41
CA ARG A 63 -29.81 -8.57 -20.19
C ARG A 63 -29.27 -7.16 -20.03
N THR A 64 -30.02 -6.24 -20.62
CA THR A 64 -30.26 -4.92 -20.05
C THR A 64 -30.77 -5.07 -18.62
N SER A 65 -30.09 -4.47 -17.66
CA SER A 65 -30.63 -4.28 -16.31
C SER A 65 -30.30 -2.87 -15.86
N ASP A 66 -31.34 -2.04 -16.00
CA ASP A 66 -31.74 -0.96 -15.12
C ASP A 66 -30.66 -0.25 -14.30
N VAL A 67 -30.21 0.88 -14.86
CA VAL A 67 -29.67 1.99 -14.07
C VAL A 67 -30.85 2.61 -13.33
N THR A 68 -30.99 2.24 -12.06
CA THR A 68 -31.92 2.91 -11.15
C THR A 68 -31.23 4.18 -10.65
N LEU A 69 -31.57 5.32 -11.24
CA LEU A 69 -31.26 6.64 -10.68
C LEU A 69 -31.97 6.76 -9.33
N MET A 70 -31.22 6.71 -8.23
CA MET A 70 -31.70 7.20 -6.94
C MET A 70 -31.43 8.69 -6.85
N ASP A 71 -32.52 9.42 -7.01
CA ASP A 71 -32.71 10.82 -6.63
C ASP A 71 -32.47 10.97 -5.12
N ALA A 72 -31.48 11.78 -4.73
CA ALA A 72 -31.23 12.16 -3.35
C ALA A 72 -31.53 13.66 -3.20
N THR A 73 -32.78 13.95 -2.89
CA THR A 73 -33.24 15.26 -2.42
C THR A 73 -33.43 15.23 -0.90
N ALA A 74 -32.99 16.32 -0.26
CA ALA A 74 -33.24 16.74 1.13
C ALA A 74 -32.57 15.86 2.22
N ASP A 75 -32.11 16.36 3.35
CA ASP A 75 -32.55 17.52 4.11
C ASP A 75 -31.45 17.92 5.12
N ALA A 76 -31.32 19.21 5.40
CA ALA A 76 -30.41 19.73 6.43
C ALA A 76 -31.22 20.49 7.48
N PRO A 77 -31.03 20.16 8.77
CA PRO A 77 -31.14 21.13 9.85
C PRO A 77 -29.78 21.17 10.59
N ASN A 78 -29.05 22.28 10.66
CA ASN A 78 -29.29 23.52 11.39
C ASN A 78 -29.81 23.35 12.84
N GLU A 79 -29.32 24.24 13.70
CA GLU A 79 -29.68 24.52 15.10
C GLU A 79 -28.76 23.94 16.20
N THR A 80 -27.74 24.75 16.53
CA THR A 80 -27.52 25.40 17.84
C THR A 80 -27.78 24.64 19.15
N GLY A 81 -26.76 24.66 20.02
CA GLY A 81 -26.97 24.79 21.48
C GLY A 81 -25.77 24.42 22.36
N PRO A 82 -25.19 25.37 23.13
CA PRO A 82 -24.40 25.09 24.31
C PRO A 82 -25.21 25.35 25.60
N ALA A 83 -25.20 24.41 26.54
CA ALA A 83 -25.62 24.58 27.93
C ALA A 83 -24.88 23.52 28.76
N SER A 84 -23.93 23.88 29.63
CA SER A 84 -24.10 24.38 31.00
C SER A 84 -24.16 23.26 32.05
N ASP A 85 -23.10 23.24 32.87
CA ASP A 85 -23.09 23.20 34.34
C ASP A 85 -23.56 21.96 35.12
N GLY A 86 -22.77 21.61 36.15
CA GLY A 86 -23.29 20.99 37.38
C GLY A 86 -22.62 19.69 37.80
N GLY A 87 -21.74 19.76 38.80
CA GLY A 87 -21.00 18.62 39.34
C GLY A 87 -21.77 17.73 40.32
N ALA A 88 -21.04 16.76 40.89
CA ALA A 88 -21.31 16.20 42.21
C ALA A 88 -20.05 15.49 42.73
N ASP A 89 -19.59 15.97 43.87
CA ASP A 89 -18.57 15.36 44.73
C ASP A 89 -19.19 14.13 45.43
N GLY A 90 -18.44 13.03 45.50
CA GLY A 90 -18.91 11.79 46.12
C GLY A 90 -17.78 10.87 46.58
N ALA A 91 -17.08 11.29 47.63
CA ALA A 91 -16.44 10.39 48.59
C ALA A 91 -17.54 9.62 49.37
N SER A 92 -17.39 8.43 49.94
CA SER A 92 -16.30 7.48 50.16
C SER A 92 -16.95 6.16 50.62
N ASP A 93 -16.20 5.05 50.62
CA ASP A 93 -16.04 4.14 51.76
C ASP A 93 -15.77 2.68 51.37
N ALA A 94 -14.87 2.11 52.14
CA ALA A 94 -14.18 0.86 51.97
C ALA A 94 -15.06 -0.38 52.20
N ALA A 95 -14.75 -1.43 51.44
CA ALA A 95 -14.87 -2.81 51.93
C ALA A 95 -13.68 -3.62 51.40
N SER A 96 -12.72 -3.80 52.31
CA SER A 96 -11.70 -4.84 52.30
C SER A 96 -12.37 -6.22 52.25
N LEU A 97 -11.91 -7.08 51.33
CA LEU A 97 -11.88 -8.53 51.52
C LEU A 97 -10.60 -9.08 50.88
N ASP A 98 -9.72 -9.54 51.76
CA ASP A 98 -8.53 -10.33 51.45
C ASP A 98 -8.93 -11.70 50.89
N GLY A 99 -8.23 -12.18 49.86
CA GLY A 99 -8.47 -13.51 49.30
C GLY A 99 -7.61 -13.84 48.09
N ALA A 100 -6.42 -14.37 48.37
CA ALA A 100 -5.36 -14.80 47.45
C ALA A 100 -5.82 -15.58 46.20
N SER A 101 -5.19 -15.34 45.05
CA SER A 101 -4.14 -16.23 44.48
C SER A 101 -3.77 -15.82 43.04
N ASP A 102 -2.48 -15.48 42.84
CA ASP A 102 -1.66 -15.69 41.65
C ASP A 102 -2.27 -15.50 40.24
N ALA A 103 -3.06 -14.45 40.03
CA ALA A 103 -3.16 -13.87 38.70
C ALA A 103 -1.97 -12.95 38.51
N LYS A 104 -0.93 -13.45 37.86
CA LYS A 104 0.16 -12.67 37.28
C LYS A 104 -0.45 -11.76 36.20
N LEU A 105 -1.12 -10.69 36.64
CA LEU A 105 -1.43 -9.54 35.83
C LEU A 105 -0.06 -8.97 35.46
N ALA A 106 0.46 -9.44 34.33
CA ALA A 106 1.55 -8.80 33.64
C ALA A 106 1.01 -7.43 33.24
N ASP A 107 1.22 -6.50 34.16
CA ASP A 107 1.27 -5.08 33.91
C ASP A 107 2.00 -4.88 32.58
N SER A 108 1.24 -4.48 31.57
CA SER A 108 1.74 -4.04 30.27
C SER A 108 2.38 -2.67 30.45
N ALA A 109 3.31 -2.59 31.40
CA ALA A 109 4.31 -1.57 31.46
C ALA A 109 5.04 -1.68 30.13
N SER A 110 4.61 -0.83 29.20
CA SER A 110 5.37 -0.38 28.05
C SER A 110 6.67 0.18 28.62
N ASP A 111 7.59 -0.74 28.92
CA ASP A 111 9.01 -0.43 29.00
C ASP A 111 9.29 0.40 27.75
N ALA A 112 10.26 1.30 27.78
CA ALA A 112 10.74 1.93 26.54
C ALA A 112 11.40 0.91 25.58
N GLY A 113 11.08 -0.39 25.76
CA GLY A 113 11.39 -1.54 24.97
C GLY A 113 10.66 -1.49 23.64
N THR A 114 11.48 -1.44 22.60
CA THR A 114 11.22 -2.01 21.27
C THR A 114 9.77 -1.87 20.77
N ALA A 115 9.42 -0.71 20.24
CA ALA A 115 8.12 -0.51 19.59
C ALA A 115 7.93 -1.41 18.35
N GLY A 116 6.67 -1.69 18.00
CA GLY A 116 6.29 -2.55 16.89
C GLY A 116 6.50 -4.03 17.20
N CYS A 117 6.43 -4.89 16.20
CA CYS A 117 6.50 -6.34 16.40
C CYS A 117 7.85 -6.84 16.94
N ALA A 118 8.82 -5.95 17.09
CA ALA A 118 10.09 -6.25 17.72
C ALA A 118 9.96 -6.45 19.26
N ASP A 119 8.83 -6.09 19.88
CA ASP A 119 8.44 -6.55 21.23
C ASP A 119 7.84 -7.97 21.25
N GLY A 120 7.68 -8.61 20.08
CA GLY A 120 7.07 -9.93 19.94
C GLY A 120 5.53 -9.92 19.85
N THR A 121 4.91 -8.74 19.84
CA THR A 121 3.48 -8.56 19.57
C THR A 121 3.20 -8.35 18.08
N ARG A 122 1.92 -8.40 17.70
CA ARG A 122 1.43 -8.07 16.36
C ARG A 122 0.19 -7.21 16.52
N ASP A 123 0.15 -6.08 15.83
CA ASP A 123 -0.95 -5.11 15.93
C ASP A 123 -2.07 -5.37 14.92
N GLY A 124 -1.88 -6.37 14.04
CA GLY A 124 -2.86 -6.76 13.05
C GLY A 124 -2.43 -7.95 12.21
N LEU A 125 -3.39 -8.45 11.42
CA LEU A 125 -3.34 -9.69 10.65
C LEU A 125 -3.16 -10.95 11.52
N SER A 126 -4.06 -11.92 11.32
CA SER A 126 -3.99 -13.22 12.00
C SER A 126 -2.67 -13.93 11.69
N GLU A 127 -1.94 -14.35 12.72
CA GLU A 127 -0.73 -15.17 12.56
C GLU A 127 -1.04 -16.52 11.90
N VAL A 128 -2.24 -17.07 12.16
CA VAL A 128 -2.67 -18.35 11.57
C VAL A 128 -2.91 -18.20 10.06
N THR A 129 -3.51 -17.09 9.64
CA THR A 129 -3.85 -16.86 8.22
C THR A 129 -2.66 -16.27 7.44
N TYR A 130 -1.91 -15.38 8.06
CA TYR A 130 -0.80 -14.62 7.48
C TYR A 130 0.48 -14.75 8.32
N PRO A 131 1.07 -15.96 8.42
CA PRO A 131 2.20 -16.23 9.31
C PRO A 131 3.46 -15.42 8.97
N ARG A 132 3.56 -14.94 7.72
CA ARG A 132 4.74 -14.22 7.22
C ARG A 132 4.52 -12.72 7.04
N VAL A 133 3.37 -12.18 7.43
CA VAL A 133 3.05 -10.74 7.33
C VAL A 133 2.43 -10.26 8.63
N ALA A 134 3.01 -9.22 9.23
CA ALA A 134 2.53 -8.61 10.48
C ALA A 134 2.38 -7.10 10.31
N ALA A 135 1.31 -6.53 10.88
CA ALA A 135 1.20 -5.09 11.08
C ALA A 135 1.89 -4.72 12.40
N CYS A 136 2.83 -3.78 12.36
CA CYS A 136 3.71 -3.42 13.47
C CYS A 136 3.63 -1.93 13.72
N ALA A 137 3.05 -1.55 14.85
CA ALA A 137 2.79 -0.17 15.23
C ALA A 137 4.08 0.55 15.59
N GLY A 138 4.13 1.85 15.32
CA GLY A 138 5.27 2.67 15.69
C GLY A 138 5.49 3.82 14.73
N THR A 139 6.48 4.64 15.07
CA THR A 139 6.85 5.82 14.31
C THR A 139 8.25 5.67 13.75
N TRP A 140 8.49 6.29 12.59
CA TRP A 140 9.83 6.43 12.00
C TRP A 140 9.96 7.84 11.41
N SER A 141 11.13 8.16 10.87
CA SER A 141 11.36 9.43 10.16
C SER A 141 11.95 9.18 8.78
N GLY A 142 11.54 9.97 7.79
CA GLY A 142 12.03 9.83 6.42
C GLY A 142 11.41 8.63 5.72
N HIS A 143 12.19 7.98 4.86
CA HIS A 143 11.71 6.92 3.97
C HIS A 143 11.24 5.68 4.75
N VAL A 144 10.16 5.03 4.30
CA VAL A 144 9.56 3.85 4.95
C VAL A 144 10.53 2.68 5.18
N SER A 145 11.58 2.53 4.36
CA SER A 145 12.62 1.53 4.59
C SER A 145 13.43 1.72 5.88
N THR A 146 13.44 2.92 6.47
CA THR A 146 14.12 3.19 7.75
C THR A 146 13.30 2.73 8.95
N ALA A 147 12.06 2.28 8.75
CA ALA A 147 11.19 1.73 9.79
C ALA A 147 11.53 0.28 10.15
N SER A 148 12.61 -0.29 9.60
CA SER A 148 13.04 -1.66 9.89
C SER A 148 13.23 -1.99 11.39
N PRO A 149 13.57 -1.06 12.30
CA PRO A 149 13.61 -1.37 13.73
C PRO A 149 12.25 -1.72 14.34
N LEU A 150 11.12 -1.40 13.68
CA LEU A 150 9.78 -1.81 14.11
C LEU A 150 9.49 -3.29 13.81
N CYS A 151 10.30 -3.92 12.96
CA CYS A 151 10.15 -5.31 12.58
C CYS A 151 10.91 -6.25 13.52
N ALA A 152 10.29 -7.40 13.81
CA ALA A 152 10.93 -8.46 14.58
C ALA A 152 12.23 -8.94 13.94
N ALA A 153 13.15 -9.47 14.75
CA ALA A 153 14.38 -10.07 14.25
C ALA A 153 14.10 -11.13 13.18
N GLY A 154 14.81 -11.05 12.04
CA GLY A 154 14.56 -11.93 10.89
C GLY A 154 13.39 -11.51 9.99
N SER A 155 12.82 -10.33 10.22
CA SER A 155 11.83 -9.69 9.35
C SER A 155 12.37 -8.37 8.78
N HIS A 156 11.69 -7.83 7.78
CA HIS A 156 11.97 -6.55 7.14
C HIS A 156 10.66 -5.82 6.83
N VAL A 157 10.72 -4.52 6.54
CA VAL A 157 9.55 -3.79 6.02
C VAL A 157 9.17 -4.40 4.67
N CYS A 158 7.94 -4.87 4.54
CA CYS A 158 7.46 -5.51 3.31
C CYS A 158 7.68 -4.61 2.09
N THR A 159 8.00 -5.22 0.96
CA THR A 159 8.18 -4.64 -0.37
C THR A 159 7.18 -5.27 -1.36
N GLY A 160 6.99 -4.67 -2.53
CA GLY A 160 6.08 -5.23 -3.55
C GLY A 160 6.54 -6.58 -4.13
N ALA A 161 7.76 -7.01 -3.79
CA ALA A 161 8.34 -8.28 -4.21
C ALA A 161 7.73 -9.50 -3.51
N GLU A 162 7.24 -9.36 -2.26
CA GLU A 162 6.93 -10.55 -1.46
C GLU A 162 5.62 -11.21 -1.89
N SER A 163 5.70 -12.52 -2.13
CA SER A 163 4.50 -13.35 -2.35
C SER A 163 3.60 -13.42 -1.12
N ALA A 164 4.16 -13.30 0.09
CA ALA A 164 3.40 -13.29 1.34
C ALA A 164 2.48 -12.07 1.42
N LEU A 165 2.97 -10.89 1.01
CA LEU A 165 2.18 -9.67 0.93
C LEU A 165 1.05 -9.80 -0.10
N LYS A 166 1.35 -10.35 -1.28
CA LYS A 166 0.35 -10.60 -2.34
C LYS A 166 -0.77 -11.54 -1.92
N ALA A 167 -0.53 -12.42 -0.94
CA ALA A 167 -1.55 -13.33 -0.42
C ALA A 167 -2.58 -12.64 0.50
N VAL A 168 -2.25 -11.48 1.06
CA VAL A 168 -3.15 -10.72 1.94
C VAL A 168 -4.40 -10.31 1.16
N GLN A 169 -5.58 -10.73 1.63
CA GLN A 169 -6.84 -10.36 1.01
C GLN A 169 -7.25 -8.94 1.42
N TYR A 170 -7.77 -8.18 0.47
CA TYR A 170 -8.25 -6.81 0.70
C TYR A 170 -9.25 -6.73 1.87
N THR A 171 -10.16 -7.70 1.99
CA THR A 171 -11.15 -7.75 3.08
C THR A 171 -10.50 -7.85 4.45
N ASP A 172 -9.39 -8.56 4.56
CA ASP A 172 -8.65 -8.70 5.82
C ASP A 172 -7.75 -7.48 6.04
N ALA A 173 -7.17 -6.94 4.97
CA ALA A 173 -6.34 -5.75 5.00
C ALA A 173 -7.09 -4.53 5.54
N ILE A 174 -8.35 -4.31 5.12
CA ILE A 174 -9.16 -3.19 5.62
C ILE A 174 -9.72 -3.42 7.04
N ALA A 175 -9.69 -4.66 7.54
CA ALA A 175 -10.16 -4.98 8.89
C ALA A 175 -9.09 -4.66 9.96
N VAL A 176 -7.84 -4.44 9.57
CA VAL A 176 -6.77 -4.03 10.49
C VAL A 176 -7.04 -2.62 11.01
N THR A 177 -6.99 -2.41 12.34
CA THR A 177 -7.18 -1.07 12.93
C THR A 177 -5.90 -0.24 12.78
N GLY A 178 -5.99 0.92 12.16
CA GLY A 178 -4.84 1.79 11.85
C GLY A 178 -4.51 1.85 10.36
N CYS A 179 -3.35 2.43 10.03
CA CYS A 179 -2.79 2.44 8.67
C CYS A 179 -1.30 2.11 8.69
N PHE A 180 -0.92 1.01 8.05
CA PHE A 180 0.43 0.45 8.10
C PHE A 180 1.06 0.50 6.71
N ALA A 181 2.14 1.26 6.58
CA ALA A 181 2.84 1.44 5.31
C ALA A 181 3.66 0.21 4.92
N MET A 182 3.86 0.02 3.62
CA MET A 182 4.85 -0.92 3.07
C MET A 182 5.85 -0.13 2.22
N ASN A 183 7.04 -0.69 2.03
CA ASN A 183 8.05 -0.17 1.10
C ASN A 183 7.73 -0.60 -0.33
N ALA A 184 6.57 -0.18 -0.85
CA ALA A 184 6.15 -0.44 -2.22
C ALA A 184 5.36 0.75 -2.74
N ALA A 185 5.60 1.11 -4.00
CA ALA A 185 4.77 2.07 -4.70
C ALA A 185 3.60 1.37 -5.39
N GLN A 186 2.44 2.02 -5.37
CA GLN A 186 1.19 1.64 -6.02
C GLN A 186 0.78 2.69 -7.05
N ASP A 187 1.71 3.07 -7.91
CA ASP A 187 1.47 4.06 -8.96
C ASP A 187 0.91 3.39 -10.23
N SER A 188 0.06 4.09 -10.97
CA SER A 188 -0.41 3.69 -12.30
C SER A 188 -1.08 2.31 -12.33
N PHE A 189 -1.73 1.95 -11.22
CA PHE A 189 -2.34 0.64 -10.99
C PHE A 189 -1.32 -0.52 -11.04
N VAL A 190 -0.07 -0.28 -10.66
CA VAL A 190 1.00 -1.27 -10.62
C VAL A 190 1.69 -1.26 -9.24
N CYS A 191 1.90 -2.46 -8.70
CA CYS A 191 2.69 -2.66 -7.50
C CYS A 191 4.15 -2.77 -7.92
N HIS A 192 4.92 -1.75 -7.59
CA HIS A 192 6.34 -1.73 -7.82
C HIS A 192 7.07 -2.51 -6.73
N VAL A 193 8.22 -3.07 -7.08
CA VAL A 193 9.04 -3.87 -6.16
C VAL A 193 9.40 -3.09 -4.91
N ASP A 194 9.66 -1.79 -5.03
CA ASP A 194 9.90 -0.88 -3.94
C ASP A 194 9.46 0.55 -4.33
N CYS A 195 9.57 1.47 -3.38
CA CYS A 195 9.24 2.88 -3.59
C CYS A 195 10.18 3.60 -4.57
N ALA A 196 11.41 3.14 -4.76
CA ALA A 196 12.35 3.77 -5.69
C ALA A 196 12.08 3.34 -7.15
N ALA A 197 11.49 2.17 -7.35
CA ALA A 197 11.21 1.60 -8.67
C ALA A 197 10.04 2.25 -9.43
N ALA A 198 9.23 3.11 -8.78
CA ALA A 198 8.13 3.85 -9.42
C ALA A 198 8.55 5.19 -10.05
N VAL A 199 9.77 5.67 -9.79
CA VAL A 199 10.21 7.02 -10.15
C VAL A 199 10.64 7.23 -11.64
N PRO A 200 10.70 6.26 -12.59
CA PRO A 200 11.39 6.54 -13.85
C PRO A 200 10.61 7.31 -14.93
N SER A 201 9.30 7.60 -14.83
CA SER A 201 8.63 8.29 -15.96
C SER A 201 7.31 9.06 -15.73
N ILE A 202 6.64 8.97 -14.58
CA ILE A 202 5.36 9.68 -14.35
C ILE A 202 5.43 10.54 -13.08
N ASP A 203 5.98 9.99 -12.00
CA ASP A 203 6.05 10.68 -10.71
C ASP A 203 7.46 11.01 -10.24
N THR A 204 7.57 12.11 -9.49
CA THR A 204 8.74 12.37 -8.66
C THR A 204 8.68 11.47 -7.43
N ALA A 205 9.81 11.24 -6.75
CA ALA A 205 9.83 10.48 -5.48
C ALA A 205 8.88 11.05 -4.39
N ALA A 206 8.48 12.32 -4.51
CA ALA A 206 7.53 12.99 -3.63
C ALA A 206 6.06 12.68 -3.98
N ASN A 207 5.78 12.24 -5.21
CA ASN A 207 4.43 12.00 -5.71
C ASN A 207 4.03 10.53 -5.73
N VAL A 208 5.00 9.62 -5.55
CA VAL A 208 4.75 8.18 -5.49
C VAL A 208 3.65 7.82 -4.49
N ASP A 209 2.69 7.03 -4.96
CA ASP A 209 1.62 6.48 -4.13
C ASP A 209 2.17 5.34 -3.26
N MET A 210 2.30 5.56 -1.95
CA MET A 210 2.84 4.55 -1.03
C MET A 210 1.75 3.55 -0.67
N GLY A 211 2.00 2.27 -0.94
CA GLY A 211 1.11 1.19 -0.52
C GLY A 211 0.97 1.11 0.99
N ALA A 212 -0.21 0.71 1.46
CA ALA A 212 -0.49 0.49 2.88
C ALA A 212 -1.55 -0.59 3.07
N ILE A 213 -1.88 -0.93 4.33
CA ILE A 213 -3.12 -1.60 4.70
C ILE A 213 -3.73 -0.98 5.94
N GLY A 214 -5.04 -1.16 6.10
CA GLY A 214 -5.75 -0.84 7.33
C GLY A 214 -6.96 0.05 7.13
N SER A 215 -7.84 0.02 8.12
CA SER A 215 -9.13 0.72 8.16
C SER A 215 -9.00 2.24 8.16
N THR A 216 -7.89 2.80 8.65
CA THR A 216 -7.69 4.26 8.70
C THR A 216 -6.85 4.80 7.54
N CYS A 217 -6.45 3.95 6.58
CA CYS A 217 -5.79 4.45 5.38
C CYS A 217 -6.76 5.28 4.51
N PRO A 218 -6.32 6.41 3.95
CA PRO A 218 -7.19 7.33 3.22
C PRO A 218 -7.74 6.75 1.91
N TYR A 219 -6.96 5.94 1.19
CA TYR A 219 -7.32 5.47 -0.15
C TYR A 219 -7.49 3.96 -0.17
N LYS A 220 -8.68 3.49 -0.58
CA LYS A 220 -9.02 2.06 -0.62
C LYS A 220 -9.89 1.76 -1.85
N PHE A 221 -9.43 0.85 -2.69
CA PHE A 221 -10.06 0.51 -3.97
C PHE A 221 -10.30 -1.00 -4.06
N PRO A 222 -11.51 -1.50 -3.75
CA PRO A 222 -11.83 -2.91 -3.89
C PRO A 222 -11.81 -3.34 -5.37
N GLY A 223 -11.47 -4.61 -5.64
CA GLY A 223 -11.54 -5.18 -6.99
C GLY A 223 -10.37 -4.82 -7.92
N ALA A 224 -9.45 -3.96 -7.49
CA ALA A 224 -8.21 -3.63 -8.19
C ALA A 224 -7.15 -4.77 -8.08
N ALA A 225 -7.51 -5.99 -8.50
CA ALA A 225 -6.63 -7.15 -8.35
C ALA A 225 -5.41 -7.10 -9.29
N ASN A 226 -5.53 -6.46 -10.45
CA ASN A 226 -4.41 -6.33 -11.38
C ASN A 226 -3.51 -5.20 -10.92
N GLY A 227 -2.26 -5.56 -10.61
CA GLY A 227 -1.22 -4.62 -10.25
C GLY A 227 -1.36 -3.99 -8.87
N SER A 228 -2.08 -4.61 -7.92
CA SER A 228 -1.95 -4.23 -6.51
C SER A 228 -0.93 -5.11 -5.75
N CYS A 229 -0.38 -4.57 -4.66
CA CYS A 229 0.54 -5.30 -3.78
C CYS A 229 -0.15 -6.35 -2.91
N ILE A 230 -1.48 -6.28 -2.78
CA ILE A 230 -2.32 -7.25 -2.07
C ILE A 230 -3.37 -7.85 -3.01
N SER A 231 -4.03 -8.92 -2.59
CA SER A 231 -5.07 -9.59 -3.39
C SER A 231 -6.44 -8.94 -3.24
N GLY A 232 -7.17 -8.77 -4.35
CA GLY A 232 -8.58 -8.38 -4.34
C GLY A 232 -8.86 -6.89 -4.15
N GLY A 233 -7.83 -6.03 -4.15
CA GLY A 233 -7.98 -4.58 -4.07
C GLY A 233 -6.66 -3.88 -3.81
N ARG A 234 -6.72 -2.54 -3.73
CA ARG A 234 -5.60 -1.64 -3.46
C ARG A 234 -5.87 -0.79 -2.24
N ILE A 235 -4.84 -0.52 -1.45
CA ILE A 235 -4.89 0.41 -0.32
C ILE A 235 -3.60 1.23 -0.34
N ASP A 236 -3.76 2.55 -0.31
CA ASP A 236 -2.65 3.50 -0.37
C ASP A 236 -2.75 4.46 0.81
N PHE A 237 -1.58 4.89 1.29
CA PHE A 237 -1.51 5.94 2.30
C PHE A 237 -1.38 7.33 1.69
N SER A 238 -0.55 7.48 0.65
CA SER A 238 -0.35 8.75 -0.05
C SER A 238 -0.87 8.66 -1.48
N GLU A 239 -1.46 9.75 -1.96
CA GLU A 239 -1.68 10.02 -3.39
C GLU A 239 -1.16 11.42 -3.70
N ASN A 240 -0.10 11.55 -4.51
CA ASN A 240 0.44 12.85 -4.95
C ASN A 240 0.64 13.91 -3.83
N SER A 241 0.94 13.45 -2.61
CA SER A 241 0.87 14.30 -1.39
C SER A 241 2.15 15.08 -1.10
N GLY A 242 3.19 14.93 -1.91
CA GLY A 242 4.51 15.50 -1.69
C GLY A 242 5.35 14.75 -0.64
N THR A 243 4.78 13.79 0.09
CA THR A 243 5.52 12.95 1.03
C THR A 243 6.07 11.68 0.37
N GLY A 244 5.43 11.22 -0.71
CA GLY A 244 5.74 9.95 -1.35
C GLY A 244 5.80 8.82 -0.33
N CYS A 245 6.89 8.05 -0.37
CA CYS A 245 7.16 6.98 0.60
C CYS A 245 7.87 7.42 1.89
N ASN A 246 7.74 8.69 2.29
CA ASN A 246 8.20 9.15 3.59
C ASN A 246 7.09 9.02 4.64
N PHE A 247 7.50 8.97 5.91
CA PHE A 247 6.58 9.07 7.04
C PHE A 247 5.71 10.33 6.93
N ALA A 248 4.41 10.20 7.20
CA ALA A 248 3.53 11.33 7.45
C ALA A 248 2.55 11.01 8.59
N ALA A 249 1.96 12.08 9.15
CA ALA A 249 0.93 11.95 10.17
C ALA A 249 -0.27 11.15 9.63
N GLY A 250 -0.78 10.22 10.43
CA GLY A 250 -1.86 9.30 10.06
C GLY A 250 -1.39 7.85 9.84
N LEU A 251 -0.08 7.62 9.70
CA LEU A 251 0.49 6.28 9.76
C LEU A 251 0.53 5.78 11.21
N SER A 252 0.08 4.55 11.40
CA SER A 252 0.12 3.83 12.68
C SER A 252 1.36 2.96 12.81
N GLY A 253 2.03 2.64 11.70
CA GLY A 253 3.19 1.76 11.68
C GLY A 253 3.55 1.27 10.28
N VAL A 254 4.17 0.10 10.21
CA VAL A 254 4.58 -0.56 8.97
C VAL A 254 4.14 -2.01 8.91
N LEU A 255 4.09 -2.55 7.70
CA LEU A 255 4.01 -3.99 7.48
C LEU A 255 5.38 -4.61 7.48
N CYS A 256 5.54 -5.66 8.27
CA CYS A 256 6.76 -6.45 8.36
C CYS A 256 6.55 -7.83 7.75
N CYS A 257 7.46 -8.22 6.86
CA CYS A 257 7.48 -9.49 6.18
C CYS A 257 8.63 -10.34 6.73
N ALA A 258 8.34 -11.59 7.06
CA ALA A 258 9.36 -12.55 7.48
C ALA A 258 10.24 -12.93 6.27
N ASN A 259 11.56 -13.04 6.50
CA ASN A 259 12.51 -13.48 5.48
C ASN A 259 12.19 -14.86 4.90
#